data_AF-A0A929ZH24-F1
#
_entry.id   AF-A0A929ZH24-F1
#
_cell.length_a   1.000
_cell.length_b   1.000
_cell.length_c   1.000
_cell.angle_alpha   90.00
_cell.angle_beta   90.00
_cell.angle_gamma   90.00
#
_symmetry.space_group_name_H-M   'P 1'
#
loop_
_entity.id
_entity.type
_entity.pdbx_description
1 polymer ?
#
loop_
_entity_poly.entity_id
_entity_poly.type
_entity_poly.pdbx_seq_one_letter_code
_entity_poly.pdbx_strand_id
1 'polypeptide(L)'
;MTIRTTHVGSLPRTPELIEANRARREGSLGEADFTSLLQAEVDGVVKRQAEIGLDIVNDGEYGHAMIDTVDYGAWWTYSFSRFGGLSFEDVQRFDVRPPAGRDGRLSFSSFAERRDWQRFADAYADPDSGIHIANRNPIAFPTITGELTYIGAEAVERDIAGTKHALEAVGKPVSDGFVAAISPGSAARVANAFYEDDEAVVWACADVLREEYKRITDAGLTVQIDAPDIAEGWDQMNPEPSVEDYRAFSRVRIDALNHALEGIDPDLVRFHVCWGSWHGPHTTDIPFKDIVDLALLVNANGLTFEAANARHAHEWTIWRDIELPEGKYLIPGVVSHSTNVVEHPE
;
A
#
# COMPACT_ATOMS: atom_id res chain seq x y z
N MET A 1 11.61 -21.12 -19.98
CA MET A 1 11.27 -19.81 -19.40
C MET A 1 11.54 -19.93 -17.91
N THR A 2 12.40 -19.09 -17.35
CA THR A 2 12.64 -19.08 -15.91
C THR A 2 11.60 -18.15 -15.28
N ILE A 3 10.78 -18.66 -14.37
CA ILE A 3 9.81 -17.85 -13.62
C ILE A 3 10.59 -17.17 -12.50
N ARG A 4 10.51 -15.83 -12.41
CA ARG A 4 11.11 -15.06 -11.31
C ARG A 4 10.18 -15.03 -10.11
N THR A 5 10.76 -14.95 -8.92
CA THR A 5 10.08 -14.95 -7.63
C THR A 5 10.25 -13.61 -6.91
N THR A 6 9.19 -13.15 -6.25
CA THR A 6 9.15 -11.92 -5.45
C THR A 6 7.99 -11.99 -4.46
N HIS A 7 7.78 -10.93 -3.71
CA HIS A 7 6.66 -10.73 -2.80
C HIS A 7 6.17 -9.28 -2.90
N VAL A 8 5.10 -8.96 -2.18
CA VAL A 8 4.38 -7.69 -2.31
C VAL A 8 4.88 -6.57 -1.38
N GLY A 9 6.03 -6.73 -0.69
CA GLY A 9 6.58 -5.64 0.13
C GLY A 9 6.74 -6.01 1.60
N SER A 10 5.95 -5.42 2.48
CA SER A 10 6.03 -5.52 3.94
C SER A 10 6.37 -6.92 4.48
N LEU A 11 7.39 -7.00 5.34
CA LEU A 11 7.82 -8.23 6.02
C LEU A 11 7.74 -8.08 7.56
N PRO A 12 7.64 -9.17 8.34
CA PRO A 12 7.57 -9.09 9.79
C PRO A 12 8.77 -8.33 10.40
N ARG A 13 8.51 -7.27 11.17
CA ARG A 13 9.57 -6.51 11.86
C ARG A 13 10.14 -7.35 13.00
N THR A 14 11.44 -7.26 13.21
CA THR A 14 12.12 -7.89 14.34
C THR A 14 11.71 -7.23 15.67
N PRO A 15 11.77 -7.94 16.80
CA PRO A 15 11.56 -7.34 18.12
C PRO A 15 12.45 -6.13 18.38
N GLU A 16 13.69 -6.18 17.89
CA GLU A 16 14.69 -5.12 17.99
C GLU A 16 14.26 -3.85 17.24
N LEU A 17 13.77 -3.98 16.01
CA LEU A 17 13.29 -2.84 15.23
C LEU A 17 12.01 -2.25 15.81
N ILE A 18 11.10 -3.09 16.30
CA ILE A 18 9.88 -2.64 16.99
C ILE A 18 10.26 -1.79 18.22
N GLU A 19 11.20 -2.27 19.03
CA GLU A 19 11.65 -1.53 20.21
C GLU A 19 12.39 -0.24 19.85
N ALA A 20 13.21 -0.27 18.80
CA ALA A 20 13.87 0.92 18.27
C ALA A 20 12.86 1.99 17.81
N ASN A 21 11.77 1.59 17.14
CA ASN A 21 10.69 2.49 16.75
C ASN A 21 9.98 3.11 17.98
N ARG A 22 9.73 2.33 19.03
CA ARG A 22 9.19 2.86 20.30
C ARG A 22 10.13 3.88 20.93
N ALA A 23 11.40 3.51 21.09
CA ALA A 23 12.41 4.36 21.69
C ALA A 23 12.64 5.66 20.89
N ARG A 24 12.62 5.59 19.56
CA ARG A 24 12.68 6.77 18.67
C ARG A 24 11.47 7.68 18.89
N ARG A 25 10.25 7.12 18.93
CA ARG A 25 9.01 7.88 19.19
C ARG A 25 9.02 8.57 20.55
N GLU A 26 9.59 7.92 21.56
CA GLU A 26 9.73 8.46 22.92
C GLU A 26 10.90 9.45 23.08
N GLY A 27 11.76 9.57 22.06
CA GLY A 27 12.96 10.39 22.08
C GLY A 27 14.11 9.82 22.93
N SER A 28 14.04 8.53 23.28
CA SER A 28 15.07 7.83 24.07
C SER A 28 16.16 7.17 23.21
N LEU A 29 15.95 7.06 21.88
CA LEU A 29 16.95 6.64 20.90
C LEU A 29 17.23 7.78 19.91
N GLY A 30 18.51 8.14 19.74
CA GLY A 30 18.91 9.19 18.80
C GLY A 30 18.82 8.74 17.34
N GLU A 31 18.61 9.69 16.43
CA GLU A 31 18.43 9.41 15.00
C GLU A 31 19.61 8.66 14.35
N ALA A 32 20.84 8.93 14.79
CA ALA A 32 22.03 8.24 14.26
C ALA A 32 22.07 6.76 14.68
N ASP A 33 21.72 6.46 15.93
CA ASP A 33 21.66 5.09 16.44
C ASP A 33 20.50 4.33 15.80
N PHE A 34 19.34 4.98 15.68
CA PHE A 34 18.19 4.42 14.97
C PHE A 34 18.51 4.11 13.51
N THR A 35 19.13 5.04 12.79
CA THR A 35 19.49 4.85 11.37
C THR A 35 20.47 3.69 11.20
N SER A 36 21.44 3.56 12.11
CA SER A 36 22.41 2.46 12.08
C SER A 36 21.74 1.11 12.33
N LEU A 37 20.81 1.05 13.30
CA LEU A 37 20.03 -0.15 13.60
C LEU A 37 19.12 -0.51 12.42
N LEU A 38 18.39 0.46 11.86
CA LEU A 38 17.51 0.26 10.70
C LEU A 38 18.30 -0.33 9.52
N GLN A 39 19.48 0.20 9.22
CA GLN A 39 20.32 -0.35 8.14
C GLN A 39 20.69 -1.81 8.40
N ALA A 40 21.11 -2.15 9.62
CA ALA A 40 21.46 -3.53 9.96
C ALA A 40 20.28 -4.50 9.81
N GLU A 41 19.06 -4.04 10.15
CA GLU A 41 17.83 -4.81 9.99
C GLU A 41 17.46 -5.00 8.50
N VAL A 42 17.63 -3.95 7.68
CA VAL A 42 17.44 -4.01 6.23
C VAL A 42 18.45 -4.98 5.58
N ASP A 43 19.72 -4.92 5.97
CA ASP A 43 20.75 -5.85 5.48
C ASP A 43 20.39 -7.29 5.84
N GLY A 44 19.92 -7.52 7.07
CA GLY A 44 19.50 -8.83 7.56
C GLY A 44 18.33 -9.40 6.76
N VAL A 45 17.28 -8.61 6.51
CA VAL A 45 16.09 -9.08 5.80
C VAL A 45 16.36 -9.32 4.31
N VAL A 46 17.12 -8.45 3.64
CA VAL A 46 17.52 -8.65 2.23
C VAL A 46 18.43 -9.86 2.08
N LYS A 47 19.39 -10.04 3.00
CA LYS A 47 20.23 -11.25 3.04
C LYS A 47 19.38 -12.51 3.17
N ARG A 48 18.39 -12.51 4.07
CA ARG A 48 17.51 -13.67 4.22
C ARG A 48 16.73 -13.97 2.94
N GLN A 49 16.20 -12.95 2.27
CA GLN A 49 15.50 -13.10 1.00
C GLN A 49 16.41 -13.68 -0.10
N ALA A 50 17.66 -13.22 -0.19
CA ALA A 50 18.65 -13.76 -1.13
C ALA A 50 19.02 -15.22 -0.82
N GLU A 51 19.22 -15.57 0.46
CA GLU A 51 19.54 -16.94 0.89
C GLU A 51 18.42 -17.95 0.60
N ILE A 52 17.15 -17.54 0.67
CA ILE A 52 16.01 -18.40 0.31
C ILE A 52 15.76 -18.46 -1.20
N GLY A 53 16.50 -17.66 -1.99
CA GLY A 53 16.46 -17.70 -3.45
C GLY A 53 15.42 -16.80 -4.11
N LEU A 54 14.93 -15.74 -3.44
CA LEU A 54 14.07 -14.76 -4.10
C LEU A 54 14.84 -14.00 -5.18
N ASP A 55 14.23 -13.86 -6.37
CA ASP A 55 14.85 -13.16 -7.50
C ASP A 55 14.81 -11.64 -7.30
N ILE A 56 13.64 -11.10 -6.94
CA ILE A 56 13.39 -9.66 -6.72
C ILE A 56 12.98 -9.44 -5.26
N VAL A 57 13.63 -8.51 -4.57
CA VAL A 57 13.55 -8.30 -3.11
C VAL A 57 13.32 -6.83 -2.75
N ASN A 58 12.79 -6.53 -1.55
CA ASN A 58 12.81 -5.18 -0.98
C ASN A 58 13.45 -5.14 0.41
N ASP A 59 13.47 -3.95 1.00
CA ASP A 59 13.88 -3.64 2.38
C ASP A 59 12.92 -4.14 3.48
N GLY A 60 11.91 -4.94 3.14
CA GLY A 60 10.85 -5.37 4.05
C GLY A 60 9.91 -4.24 4.49
N GLU A 61 10.00 -3.06 3.87
CA GLU A 61 9.38 -1.80 4.32
C GLU A 61 9.80 -1.41 5.75
N TYR A 62 11.00 -1.78 6.20
CA TYR A 62 11.43 -1.53 7.58
C TYR A 62 11.52 -0.03 7.93
N GLY A 63 11.61 0.86 6.92
CA GLY A 63 11.47 2.30 7.09
C GLY A 63 10.05 2.78 7.45
N HIS A 64 9.01 1.98 7.18
CA HIS A 64 7.65 2.22 7.63
C HIS A 64 7.53 1.81 9.10
N ALA A 65 7.46 2.82 9.98
CA ALA A 65 7.53 2.61 11.42
C ALA A 65 6.36 1.76 11.94
N MET A 66 6.70 0.66 12.62
CA MET A 66 5.77 -0.19 13.36
C MET A 66 6.24 -0.31 14.81
N ILE A 67 5.31 -0.13 15.76
CA ILE A 67 5.57 -0.26 17.21
C ILE A 67 4.91 -1.49 17.83
N ASP A 68 4.18 -2.26 17.02
CA ASP A 68 3.53 -3.51 17.36
C ASP A 68 3.83 -4.55 16.28
N THR A 69 3.70 -5.83 16.61
CA THR A 69 3.95 -6.94 15.66
C THR A 69 2.91 -7.00 14.54
N VAL A 70 1.73 -6.44 14.77
CA VAL A 70 0.65 -6.32 13.80
C VAL A 70 0.25 -4.86 13.74
N ASP A 71 0.46 -4.25 12.58
CA ASP A 71 0.07 -2.88 12.28
C ASP A 71 -0.33 -2.78 10.81
N TYR A 72 -1.64 -2.87 10.55
CA TYR A 72 -2.20 -2.75 9.21
C TYR A 72 -2.23 -1.30 8.69
N GLY A 73 -1.76 -0.31 9.48
CA GLY A 73 -1.75 1.10 9.10
C GLY A 73 -0.39 1.60 8.61
N ALA A 74 0.72 0.94 8.95
CA ALA A 74 2.07 1.43 8.66
C ALA A 74 2.35 1.70 7.16
N TRP A 75 1.82 0.84 6.27
CA TRP A 75 1.92 1.01 4.81
C TRP A 75 1.22 2.27 4.29
N TRP A 76 0.29 2.84 5.08
CA TRP A 76 -0.43 4.07 4.72
C TRP A 76 0.12 5.28 5.47
N THR A 77 0.32 5.16 6.78
CA THR A 77 0.66 6.28 7.66
C THR A 77 2.07 6.83 7.42
N TYR A 78 2.98 6.05 6.82
CA TYR A 78 4.30 6.54 6.43
C TYR A 78 4.19 7.80 5.55
N SER A 79 3.19 7.85 4.67
CA SER A 79 2.97 8.96 3.74
C SER A 79 2.69 10.29 4.45
N PHE A 80 2.13 10.26 5.65
CA PHE A 80 1.82 11.48 6.41
C PHE A 80 3.07 12.26 6.80
N SER A 81 4.18 11.56 7.00
CA SER A 81 5.48 12.20 7.24
C SER A 81 6.14 12.76 5.97
N ARG A 82 5.61 12.40 4.79
CA ARG A 82 6.16 12.78 3.49
C ARG A 82 5.40 13.93 2.84
N PHE A 83 4.26 14.35 3.39
CA PHE A 83 3.42 15.41 2.84
C PHE A 83 3.40 16.65 3.73
N GLY A 84 3.61 17.81 3.12
CA GLY A 84 3.21 19.11 3.68
C GLY A 84 1.72 19.35 3.49
N GLY A 85 1.18 20.36 4.17
CA GLY A 85 -0.25 20.71 4.09
C GLY A 85 -1.17 19.91 5.03
N LEU A 86 -0.60 18.98 5.80
CA LEU A 86 -1.30 18.15 6.79
C LEU A 86 -1.27 18.79 8.19
N SER A 87 -2.37 18.64 8.92
CA SER A 87 -2.49 19.02 10.35
C SER A 87 -3.04 17.85 11.17
N PHE A 88 -2.46 17.63 12.35
CA PHE A 88 -2.93 16.67 13.35
C PHE A 88 -3.75 17.34 14.48
N GLU A 89 -4.06 18.63 14.36
CA GLU A 89 -4.89 19.35 15.35
C GLU A 89 -6.36 18.90 15.32
N ASP A 90 -7.02 18.99 16.48
CA ASP A 90 -8.40 18.55 16.67
C ASP A 90 -9.38 19.34 15.79
N VAL A 91 -10.20 18.58 15.08
CA VAL A 91 -10.93 18.96 13.88
C VAL A 91 -12.07 19.96 14.17
N GLN A 92 -12.39 20.21 15.45
CA GLN A 92 -13.40 21.19 15.88
C GLN A 92 -13.04 22.65 15.57
N ARG A 93 -11.78 22.94 15.24
CA ARG A 93 -11.32 24.30 14.93
C ARG A 93 -11.57 24.70 13.47
N PHE A 94 -11.77 23.71 12.61
CA PHE A 94 -12.14 23.88 11.21
C PHE A 94 -13.59 23.41 11.09
N ASP A 95 -14.46 24.11 10.36
CA ASP A 95 -15.84 23.64 10.09
C ASP A 95 -15.76 22.44 9.12
N VAL A 96 -15.16 21.33 9.56
CA VAL A 96 -14.93 20.13 8.74
C VAL A 96 -16.22 19.37 8.70
N ARG A 97 -17.04 19.77 7.72
CA ARG A 97 -17.87 18.77 7.07
C ARG A 97 -16.90 17.87 6.32
N PRO A 98 -17.00 16.53 6.38
CA PRO A 98 -16.54 15.75 5.24
C PRO A 98 -17.15 16.44 3.99
N PRO A 99 -16.49 16.47 2.83
CA PRO A 99 -17.23 16.66 1.61
C PRO A 99 -18.19 15.47 1.55
N ALA A 100 -19.37 15.61 2.19
CA ALA A 100 -20.52 14.78 1.95
C ALA A 100 -20.64 14.83 0.44
N GLY A 101 -20.39 13.69 -0.21
CA GLY A 101 -20.18 13.60 -1.65
C GLY A 101 -21.10 14.60 -2.33
N ARG A 102 -20.52 15.72 -2.81
CA ARG A 102 -21.31 16.80 -3.39
C ARG A 102 -22.19 16.13 -4.44
N ASP A 103 -23.49 16.29 -4.28
CA ASP A 103 -24.48 15.83 -5.25
C ASP A 103 -24.57 14.30 -5.46
N GLY A 104 -24.28 13.49 -4.45
CA GLY A 104 -24.48 12.03 -4.52
C GLY A 104 -23.34 11.25 -5.17
N ARG A 105 -22.15 11.86 -5.28
CA ARG A 105 -20.91 11.19 -5.71
C ARG A 105 -20.45 10.18 -4.65
N LEU A 106 -19.87 9.07 -5.11
CA LEU A 106 -19.31 8.05 -4.24
C LEU A 106 -18.14 8.58 -3.42
N SER A 107 -18.05 8.15 -2.16
CA SER A 107 -16.95 8.45 -1.26
C SER A 107 -16.71 7.24 -0.35
N PHE A 108 -15.47 7.06 0.10
CA PHE A 108 -15.18 6.05 1.12
C PHE A 108 -15.84 6.41 2.46
N SER A 109 -16.42 5.43 3.14
CA SER A 109 -16.87 5.57 4.53
C SER A 109 -15.68 5.44 5.49
N SER A 110 -15.94 5.57 6.79
CA SER A 110 -14.92 5.20 7.77
C SER A 110 -14.64 3.69 7.73
N PHE A 111 -13.46 3.27 8.21
CA PHE A 111 -13.11 1.84 8.33
C PHE A 111 -14.13 1.06 9.18
N ALA A 112 -14.70 1.68 10.21
CA ALA A 112 -15.69 1.03 11.05
C ALA A 112 -17.01 0.74 10.31
N GLU A 113 -17.30 1.45 9.23
CA GLU A 113 -18.55 1.35 8.45
C GLU A 113 -18.46 0.40 7.25
N ARG A 114 -17.29 -0.22 7.07
CA ARG A 114 -17.05 -1.30 6.10
C ARG A 114 -18.12 -2.37 6.17
N ARG A 115 -18.57 -2.83 5.00
CA ARG A 115 -19.70 -3.75 4.92
C ARG A 115 -19.39 -5.10 5.56
N ASP A 116 -18.20 -5.67 5.32
CA ASP A 116 -17.81 -6.94 5.95
C ASP A 116 -17.66 -6.80 7.48
N TRP A 117 -17.09 -5.68 7.94
CA TRP A 117 -16.92 -5.40 9.38
C TRP A 117 -18.25 -5.24 10.10
N GLN A 118 -19.22 -4.57 9.46
CA GLN A 118 -20.58 -4.46 9.98
C GLN A 118 -21.29 -5.82 10.01
N ARG A 119 -21.13 -6.63 8.96
CA ARG A 119 -21.76 -7.94 8.84
C ARG A 119 -21.23 -8.96 9.84
N PHE A 120 -19.94 -8.89 10.16
CA PHE A 120 -19.25 -9.81 11.05
C PHE A 120 -18.70 -9.10 12.31
N ALA A 121 -19.41 -8.07 12.78
CA ALA A 121 -18.98 -7.25 13.91
C ALA A 121 -18.63 -8.08 15.16
N ASP A 122 -19.42 -9.12 15.45
CA ASP A 122 -19.18 -10.01 16.59
C ASP A 122 -17.82 -10.71 16.50
N ALA A 123 -17.41 -11.16 15.30
CA ALA A 123 -16.13 -11.83 15.11
C ALA A 123 -14.94 -10.86 15.17
N TYR A 124 -15.09 -9.65 14.60
CA TYR A 124 -14.04 -8.63 14.68
C TYR A 124 -13.87 -8.05 16.08
N ALA A 125 -14.94 -8.00 16.87
CA ALA A 125 -14.93 -7.52 18.25
C ALA A 125 -14.42 -8.58 19.25
N ASP A 126 -14.53 -9.87 18.93
CA ASP A 126 -14.09 -10.98 19.77
C ASP A 126 -12.55 -11.12 19.75
N PRO A 127 -11.84 -10.92 20.88
CA PRO A 127 -10.39 -11.08 20.97
C PRO A 127 -9.88 -12.49 20.67
N ASP A 128 -10.73 -13.52 20.82
CA ASP A 128 -10.37 -14.92 20.62
C ASP A 128 -10.70 -15.44 19.21
N SER A 129 -11.27 -14.59 18.34
CA SER A 129 -11.69 -14.99 16.99
C SER A 129 -10.54 -15.28 16.02
N GLY A 130 -9.32 -14.86 16.37
CA GLY A 130 -8.15 -14.90 15.49
C GLY A 130 -8.16 -13.86 14.37
N ILE A 131 -9.24 -13.09 14.21
CA ILE A 131 -9.37 -12.00 13.24
C ILE A 131 -9.61 -10.64 13.90
N HIS A 132 -9.37 -10.55 15.21
CA HIS A 132 -9.57 -9.35 16.00
C HIS A 132 -8.71 -8.18 15.50
N ILE A 133 -9.33 -7.00 15.31
CA ILE A 133 -8.66 -5.80 14.75
C ILE A 133 -8.45 -4.70 15.83
N ALA A 134 -8.54 -5.00 17.13
CA ALA A 134 -8.27 -3.95 18.12
C ALA A 134 -6.78 -3.61 18.18
N ASN A 135 -6.42 -2.55 17.45
CA ASN A 135 -5.16 -1.85 17.67
C ASN A 135 -5.20 -1.21 19.06
N ARG A 136 -4.24 -1.58 19.91
CA ARG A 136 -4.09 -1.01 21.26
C ARG A 136 -3.67 0.45 21.24
N ASN A 137 -3.19 0.94 20.10
CA ASN A 137 -2.65 2.28 19.91
C ASN A 137 -3.52 3.05 18.89
N PRO A 138 -4.28 4.07 19.33
CA PRO A 138 -5.00 4.92 18.39
C PRO A 138 -4.01 5.69 17.53
N ILE A 139 -4.11 5.52 16.22
CA ILE A 139 -3.34 6.28 15.23
C ILE A 139 -4.06 7.60 15.00
N ALA A 140 -3.35 8.72 15.16
CA ALA A 140 -3.87 10.03 14.81
C ALA A 140 -3.82 10.18 13.28
N PHE A 141 -4.98 10.39 12.67
CA PHE A 141 -5.08 10.69 11.23
C PHE A 141 -5.05 12.20 11.01
N PRO A 142 -4.27 12.68 10.03
CA PRO A 142 -4.22 14.10 9.73
C PRO A 142 -5.46 14.57 8.94
N THR A 143 -5.64 15.87 8.90
CA THR A 143 -6.52 16.58 7.98
C THR A 143 -5.69 17.42 7.00
N ILE A 144 -6.06 17.40 5.72
CA ILE A 144 -5.51 18.32 4.72
C ILE A 144 -6.07 19.71 5.00
N THR A 145 -5.20 20.63 5.40
CA THR A 145 -5.55 22.01 5.77
C THR A 145 -4.87 23.07 4.89
N GLY A 146 -4.01 22.63 3.98
CA GLY A 146 -3.30 23.47 3.03
C GLY A 146 -2.95 22.70 1.76
N GLU A 147 -2.32 23.40 0.81
CA GLU A 147 -1.77 22.81 -0.40
C GLU A 147 -0.79 21.67 -0.04
N LEU A 148 -0.96 20.54 -0.72
CA LEU A 148 -0.10 19.38 -0.51
C LEU A 148 1.22 19.61 -1.23
N THR A 149 2.31 19.30 -0.55
CA THR A 149 3.68 19.42 -1.08
C THR A 149 4.49 18.20 -0.68
N TYR A 150 5.46 17.80 -1.50
CA TYR A 150 6.34 16.69 -1.13
C TYR A 150 7.46 17.18 -0.21
N ILE A 151 7.50 16.63 1.01
CA ILE A 151 8.55 16.87 2.02
C ILE A 151 9.29 15.59 2.42
N GLY A 152 8.97 14.46 1.77
CA GLY A 152 9.52 13.13 2.07
C GLY A 152 10.89 12.82 1.48
N ALA A 153 11.56 13.78 0.85
CA ALA A 153 12.80 13.57 0.11
C ALA A 153 13.87 12.81 0.92
N GLU A 154 14.19 13.27 2.12
CA GLU A 154 15.20 12.59 2.95
C GLU A 154 14.78 11.18 3.38
N ALA A 155 13.47 10.94 3.56
CA ALA A 155 12.96 9.64 3.94
C ALA A 155 13.08 8.62 2.80
N VAL A 156 12.62 8.97 1.59
CA VAL A 156 12.73 8.06 0.43
C VAL A 156 14.19 7.83 0.03
N GLU A 157 15.06 8.84 0.10
CA GLU A 157 16.48 8.66 -0.22
C GLU A 157 17.17 7.70 0.76
N ARG A 158 16.76 7.71 2.04
CA ARG A 158 17.26 6.73 3.02
C ARG A 158 16.80 5.31 2.68
N ASP A 159 15.53 5.13 2.32
CA ASP A 159 15.00 3.82 1.96
C ASP A 159 15.66 3.28 0.68
N ILE A 160 15.87 4.15 -0.33
CA ILE A 160 16.63 3.84 -1.55
C ILE A 160 18.07 3.46 -1.22
N ALA A 161 18.77 4.27 -0.42
CA ALA A 161 20.16 4.02 -0.08
C ALA A 161 20.31 2.71 0.70
N GLY A 162 19.43 2.44 1.66
CA GLY A 162 19.45 1.22 2.45
C GLY A 162 19.17 -0.02 1.60
N THR A 163 18.17 0.05 0.70
CA THR A 163 17.86 -1.04 -0.24
C THR A 163 19.06 -1.33 -1.15
N LYS A 164 19.68 -0.30 -1.73
CA LYS A 164 20.83 -0.47 -2.62
C LYS A 164 22.05 -1.03 -1.91
N HIS A 165 22.33 -0.55 -0.70
CA HIS A 165 23.41 -1.07 0.14
C HIS A 165 23.22 -2.57 0.41
N ALA A 166 22.02 -2.96 0.83
CA ALA A 166 21.70 -4.34 1.16
C ALA A 166 21.77 -5.27 -0.08
N LEU A 167 21.31 -4.80 -1.25
CA LEU A 167 21.45 -5.51 -2.53
C LEU A 167 22.92 -5.75 -2.91
N GLU A 168 23.75 -4.71 -2.80
CA GLU A 168 25.19 -4.80 -3.05
C GLU A 168 25.86 -5.81 -2.11
N ALA A 169 25.53 -5.77 -0.82
CA ALA A 169 26.06 -6.66 0.20
C ALA A 169 25.78 -8.15 -0.08
N VAL A 170 24.67 -8.46 -0.76
CA VAL A 170 24.28 -9.82 -1.15
C VAL A 170 24.63 -10.16 -2.61
N GLY A 171 25.28 -9.24 -3.33
CA GLY A 171 25.70 -9.44 -4.72
C GLY A 171 24.55 -9.43 -5.74
N LYS A 172 23.42 -8.81 -5.43
CA LYS A 172 22.29 -8.61 -6.35
C LYS A 172 22.42 -7.29 -7.10
N PRO A 173 22.05 -7.22 -8.39
CA PRO A 173 21.98 -5.95 -9.11
C PRO A 173 20.84 -5.08 -8.58
N VAL A 174 20.96 -3.77 -8.74
CA VAL A 174 19.92 -2.81 -8.30
C VAL A 174 18.57 -3.10 -8.98
N SER A 175 18.57 -3.60 -10.22
CA SER A 175 17.35 -4.00 -10.94
C SER A 175 16.58 -5.16 -10.31
N ASP A 176 17.16 -5.86 -9.33
CA ASP A 176 16.50 -6.91 -8.54
C ASP A 176 15.91 -6.36 -7.23
N GLY A 177 15.93 -5.04 -7.05
CA GLY A 177 15.33 -4.33 -5.93
C GLY A 177 14.03 -3.62 -6.30
N PHE A 178 13.11 -3.54 -5.35
CA PHE A 178 11.96 -2.65 -5.43
C PHE A 178 11.71 -1.91 -4.12
N VAL A 179 10.98 -0.80 -4.20
CA VAL A 179 10.44 -0.06 -3.05
C VAL A 179 8.94 0.10 -3.24
N ALA A 180 8.15 -0.18 -2.21
CA ALA A 180 6.71 -0.02 -2.22
C ALA A 180 6.33 1.43 -1.88
N ALA A 181 5.35 1.96 -2.60
CA ALA A 181 4.82 3.30 -2.39
C ALA A 181 3.30 3.29 -2.57
N ILE A 182 2.61 4.09 -1.76
CA ILE A 182 1.15 4.19 -1.79
C ILE A 182 0.66 4.84 -3.09
N SER A 183 -0.49 4.41 -3.61
CA SER A 183 -1.18 5.07 -4.73
C SER A 183 -1.76 6.44 -4.33
N PRO A 184 -2.04 7.34 -5.30
CA PRO A 184 -2.71 8.60 -5.00
C PRO A 184 -4.11 8.42 -4.40
N GLY A 185 -4.86 7.42 -4.88
CA GLY A 185 -6.19 7.12 -4.38
C GLY A 185 -6.21 6.62 -2.94
N SER A 186 -5.20 5.83 -2.56
CA SER A 186 -5.04 5.37 -1.17
C SER A 186 -4.52 6.50 -0.26
N ALA A 187 -3.60 7.33 -0.74
CA ALA A 187 -3.09 8.48 0.01
C ALA A 187 -4.17 9.53 0.32
N ALA A 188 -5.15 9.69 -0.58
CA ALA A 188 -6.26 10.62 -0.44
C ALA A 188 -7.26 10.28 0.69
N ARG A 189 -7.15 9.11 1.34
CA ARG A 189 -8.09 8.60 2.36
C ARG A 189 -8.02 9.28 3.72
N VAL A 190 -7.60 10.55 3.76
CA VAL A 190 -7.52 11.38 4.97
C VAL A 190 -8.63 12.43 4.97
N ALA A 191 -8.88 13.05 6.12
CA ALA A 191 -9.84 14.15 6.16
C ALA A 191 -9.33 15.33 5.31
N ASN A 192 -10.26 16.07 4.69
CA ASN A 192 -9.94 17.21 3.83
C ASN A 192 -10.75 18.45 4.25
N ALA A 193 -10.06 19.57 4.45
CA ALA A 193 -10.62 20.89 4.75
C ALA A 193 -10.09 21.99 3.82
N PHE A 194 -9.35 21.63 2.76
CA PHE A 194 -8.70 22.58 1.84
C PHE A 194 -9.20 22.46 0.40
N TYR A 195 -9.20 21.25 -0.17
CA TYR A 195 -9.63 21.02 -1.54
C TYR A 195 -11.16 20.93 -1.65
N GLU A 196 -11.68 21.18 -2.85
CA GLU A 196 -13.12 21.26 -3.10
C GLU A 196 -13.86 19.92 -2.92
N ASP A 197 -13.23 18.83 -3.35
CA ASP A 197 -13.80 17.48 -3.31
C ASP A 197 -12.70 16.39 -3.27
N ASP A 198 -13.13 15.13 -3.20
CA ASP A 198 -12.27 13.95 -3.17
C ASP A 198 -11.40 13.81 -4.43
N GLU A 199 -11.94 14.12 -5.61
CA GLU A 199 -11.17 14.03 -6.85
C GLU A 199 -10.01 15.04 -6.85
N ALA A 200 -10.26 16.28 -6.41
CA ALA A 200 -9.21 17.29 -6.25
C ALA A 200 -8.12 16.85 -5.28
N VAL A 201 -8.46 16.14 -4.19
CA VAL A 201 -7.47 15.54 -3.28
C VAL A 201 -6.64 14.47 -3.98
N VAL A 202 -7.28 13.55 -4.71
CA VAL A 202 -6.60 12.48 -5.44
C VAL A 202 -5.59 13.03 -6.45
N TRP A 203 -5.96 14.06 -7.21
CA TRP A 203 -5.06 14.73 -8.15
C TRP A 203 -3.90 15.43 -7.43
N ALA A 204 -4.16 16.12 -6.31
CA ALA A 204 -3.09 16.75 -5.52
C ALA A 204 -2.13 15.70 -4.92
N CYS A 205 -2.64 14.56 -4.46
CA CYS A 205 -1.80 13.44 -4.02
C CYS A 205 -0.95 12.88 -5.18
N ALA A 206 -1.48 12.82 -6.40
CA ALA A 206 -0.73 12.37 -7.58
C ALA A 206 0.44 13.31 -7.90
N ASP A 207 0.22 14.63 -7.87
CA ASP A 207 1.28 15.62 -8.09
C ASP A 207 2.42 15.48 -7.07
N VAL A 208 2.08 15.22 -5.81
CA VAL A 208 3.07 15.07 -4.72
C VAL A 208 3.79 13.72 -4.79
N LEU A 209 3.08 12.62 -5.01
CA LEU A 209 3.65 11.27 -5.01
C LEU A 209 4.55 11.00 -6.22
N ARG A 210 4.35 11.74 -7.32
CA ARG A 210 5.24 11.71 -8.47
C ARG A 210 6.72 11.88 -8.10
N GLU A 211 7.03 12.76 -7.17
CA GLU A 211 8.41 13.00 -6.69
C GLU A 211 9.02 11.71 -6.10
N GLU A 212 8.24 10.99 -5.29
CA GLU A 212 8.66 9.72 -4.69
C GLU A 212 8.89 8.64 -5.73
N TYR A 213 7.92 8.43 -6.63
CA TYR A 213 8.00 7.41 -7.67
C TYR A 213 9.21 7.65 -8.59
N LYS A 214 9.44 8.92 -8.94
CA LYS A 214 10.57 9.30 -9.79
C LYS A 214 11.91 9.08 -9.09
N ARG A 215 12.05 9.40 -7.80
CA ARG A 215 13.29 9.15 -7.06
C ARG A 215 13.65 7.68 -6.98
N ILE A 216 12.66 6.83 -6.70
CA ILE A 216 12.83 5.36 -6.65
C ILE A 216 13.32 4.84 -8.00
N THR A 217 12.66 5.23 -9.08
CA THR A 217 12.96 4.74 -10.43
C THR A 217 14.24 5.32 -11.03
N ASP A 218 14.53 6.61 -10.78
CA ASP A 218 15.81 7.24 -11.16
C ASP A 218 17.01 6.58 -10.45
N ALA A 219 16.80 5.96 -9.28
CA ALA A 219 17.82 5.21 -8.57
C ALA A 219 18.09 3.80 -9.16
N GLY A 220 17.28 3.38 -10.15
CA GLY A 220 17.33 2.08 -10.83
C GLY A 220 16.52 0.96 -10.17
N LEU A 221 15.74 1.29 -9.14
CA LEU A 221 14.86 0.36 -8.44
C LEU A 221 13.48 0.34 -9.10
N THR A 222 12.77 -0.79 -9.00
CA THR A 222 11.35 -0.83 -9.35
C THR A 222 10.53 -0.10 -8.28
N VAL A 223 9.56 0.73 -8.66
CA VAL A 223 8.52 1.19 -7.75
C VAL A 223 7.32 0.25 -7.81
N GLN A 224 6.89 -0.26 -6.65
CA GLN A 224 5.59 -0.91 -6.53
C GLN A 224 4.57 0.11 -6.06
N ILE A 225 3.49 0.27 -6.83
CA ILE A 225 2.37 1.10 -6.44
C ILE A 225 1.32 0.23 -5.74
N ASP A 226 1.12 0.48 -4.45
CA ASP A 226 0.11 -0.21 -3.64
C ASP A 226 -1.21 0.54 -3.69
N ALA A 227 -2.23 -0.08 -4.27
CA ALA A 227 -3.51 0.55 -4.54
C ALA A 227 -4.72 -0.25 -4.02
N PRO A 228 -4.81 -0.51 -2.69
CA PRO A 228 -6.00 -1.13 -2.11
C PRO A 228 -7.28 -0.29 -2.33
N ASP A 229 -7.17 1.02 -2.58
CA ASP A 229 -8.30 1.88 -2.96
C ASP A 229 -9.14 1.37 -4.15
N ILE A 230 -8.56 0.53 -5.03
CA ILE A 230 -9.21 0.00 -6.23
C ILE A 230 -10.01 -1.29 -5.99
N ALA A 231 -9.57 -2.18 -5.09
CA ALA A 231 -10.23 -3.45 -4.84
C ALA A 231 -10.83 -3.49 -3.42
N GLU A 232 -9.97 -3.37 -2.42
CA GLU A 232 -10.36 -3.22 -1.02
C GLU A 232 -11.32 -2.04 -0.79
N GLY A 233 -11.14 -0.93 -1.51
CA GLY A 233 -12.00 0.25 -1.38
C GLY A 233 -13.47 0.03 -1.71
N TRP A 234 -13.82 -1.03 -2.43
CA TRP A 234 -15.21 -1.41 -2.67
C TRP A 234 -15.95 -1.71 -1.38
N ASP A 235 -15.34 -2.44 -0.44
CA ASP A 235 -15.94 -2.79 0.86
C ASP A 235 -16.17 -1.57 1.77
N GLN A 236 -15.39 -0.50 1.58
CA GLN A 236 -15.57 0.78 2.29
C GLN A 236 -16.72 1.63 1.78
N MET A 237 -17.42 1.26 0.71
CA MET A 237 -18.55 2.06 0.23
C MET A 237 -19.85 1.56 0.84
N ASN A 238 -20.50 2.39 1.64
CA ASN A 238 -21.75 2.02 2.31
C ASN A 238 -22.78 3.15 2.16
N PRO A 239 -23.90 2.94 1.45
CA PRO A 239 -24.37 1.69 0.84
C PRO A 239 -23.49 1.19 -0.31
N GLU A 240 -23.60 -0.11 -0.62
CA GLU A 240 -22.91 -0.73 -1.76
C GLU A 240 -23.32 -0.03 -3.07
N PRO A 241 -22.35 0.47 -3.87
CA PRO A 241 -22.63 1.17 -5.11
C PRO A 241 -22.93 0.17 -6.25
N SER A 242 -23.36 0.69 -7.40
CA SER A 242 -23.31 -0.12 -8.63
C SER A 242 -21.86 -0.34 -9.06
N VAL A 243 -21.58 -1.46 -9.75
CA VAL A 243 -20.25 -1.71 -10.34
C VAL A 243 -19.88 -0.63 -11.35
N GLU A 244 -20.85 -0.10 -12.09
CA GLU A 244 -20.62 0.99 -13.06
C GLU A 244 -20.16 2.28 -12.36
N ASP A 245 -20.85 2.70 -11.31
CA ASP A 245 -20.49 3.91 -10.56
C ASP A 245 -19.13 3.75 -9.87
N TYR A 246 -18.85 2.58 -9.31
CA TYR A 246 -17.54 2.32 -8.70
C TYR A 246 -16.41 2.30 -9.72
N ARG A 247 -16.64 1.73 -10.91
CA ARG A 247 -15.65 1.78 -11.99
C ARG A 247 -15.38 3.21 -12.44
N ALA A 248 -16.42 4.05 -12.52
CA ALA A 248 -16.24 5.48 -12.84
C ALA A 248 -15.44 6.20 -11.74
N PHE A 249 -15.71 5.92 -10.47
CA PHE A 249 -14.94 6.43 -9.33
C PHE A 249 -13.48 5.97 -9.36
N SER A 250 -13.23 4.67 -9.57
CA SER A 250 -11.90 4.08 -9.66
C SER A 250 -11.12 4.58 -10.87
N ARG A 251 -11.80 4.90 -11.98
CA ARG A 251 -11.15 5.45 -13.17
C ARG A 251 -10.40 6.76 -12.89
N VAL A 252 -10.96 7.64 -12.05
CA VAL A 252 -10.29 8.88 -11.65
C VAL A 252 -8.97 8.59 -10.92
N ARG A 253 -8.94 7.58 -10.04
CA ARG A 253 -7.71 7.17 -9.35
C ARG A 253 -6.67 6.60 -10.31
N ILE A 254 -7.09 5.80 -11.29
CA ILE A 254 -6.20 5.26 -12.33
C ILE A 254 -5.62 6.38 -13.20
N ASP A 255 -6.44 7.35 -13.59
CA ASP A 255 -5.99 8.50 -14.39
C ASP A 255 -5.00 9.38 -13.62
N ALA A 256 -5.27 9.65 -12.34
CA ALA A 256 -4.36 10.39 -11.46
C ALA A 256 -3.05 9.63 -11.22
N LEU A 257 -3.10 8.30 -11.02
CA LEU A 257 -1.89 7.48 -10.92
C LEU A 257 -1.05 7.54 -12.20
N ASN A 258 -1.68 7.42 -13.37
CA ASN A 258 -0.98 7.51 -14.64
C ASN A 258 -0.33 8.87 -14.88
N HIS A 259 -0.97 9.95 -14.41
CA HIS A 259 -0.36 11.29 -14.36
C HIS A 259 0.87 11.32 -13.45
N ALA A 260 0.79 10.76 -12.25
CA ALA A 260 1.95 10.67 -11.35
C ALA A 260 3.12 9.86 -11.97
N LEU A 261 2.82 8.87 -12.81
CA LEU A 261 3.79 8.02 -13.50
C LEU A 261 4.33 8.58 -14.83
N GLU A 262 3.89 9.76 -15.30
CA GLU A 262 4.30 10.28 -16.62
C GLU A 262 5.84 10.36 -16.76
N GLY A 263 6.42 9.84 -17.84
CA GLY A 263 7.87 9.88 -18.03
C GLY A 263 8.69 8.97 -17.08
N ILE A 264 8.05 8.09 -16.33
CA ILE A 264 8.68 6.93 -15.70
C ILE A 264 8.59 5.75 -16.68
N ASP A 265 9.67 4.99 -16.80
CA ASP A 265 9.69 3.77 -17.63
C ASP A 265 8.74 2.71 -17.03
N PRO A 266 7.72 2.24 -17.76
CA PRO A 266 6.80 1.21 -17.26
C PRO A 266 7.47 -0.11 -16.85
N ASP A 267 8.67 -0.42 -17.35
CA ASP A 267 9.47 -1.58 -16.91
C ASP A 267 9.94 -1.46 -15.44
N LEU A 268 10.00 -0.24 -14.91
CA LEU A 268 10.35 0.03 -13.51
C LEU A 268 9.11 0.23 -12.63
N VAL A 269 7.92 -0.08 -13.11
CA VAL A 269 6.67 0.08 -12.36
C VAL A 269 5.92 -1.24 -12.29
N ARG A 270 5.52 -1.61 -11.07
CA ARG A 270 4.55 -2.70 -10.85
C ARG A 270 3.37 -2.21 -10.01
N PHE A 271 2.18 -2.67 -10.35
CA PHE A 271 0.92 -2.26 -9.72
C PHE A 271 0.36 -3.38 -8.87
N HIS A 272 0.14 -3.12 -7.58
CA HIS A 272 -0.38 -4.08 -6.62
C HIS A 272 -1.84 -3.79 -6.28
N VAL A 273 -2.70 -4.74 -6.67
CA VAL A 273 -4.12 -4.78 -6.35
C VAL A 273 -4.34 -5.83 -5.26
N CYS A 274 -4.93 -5.42 -4.14
CA CYS A 274 -5.25 -6.33 -3.04
C CYS A 274 -6.61 -6.01 -2.42
N TRP A 275 -7.18 -6.99 -1.73
CA TRP A 275 -8.46 -6.86 -1.03
C TRP A 275 -8.27 -6.53 0.46
N GLY A 276 -7.05 -6.11 0.81
CA GLY A 276 -6.65 -5.71 2.14
C GLY A 276 -5.96 -6.83 2.89
N SER A 277 -5.08 -6.44 3.82
CA SER A 277 -4.23 -7.36 4.57
C SER A 277 -4.86 -7.85 5.88
N TRP A 278 -6.03 -7.31 6.27
CA TRP A 278 -6.69 -7.75 7.50
C TRP A 278 -7.18 -9.18 7.33
N HIS A 279 -7.10 -9.95 8.41
CA HIS A 279 -7.70 -11.28 8.40
C HIS A 279 -9.22 -11.14 8.54
N GLY A 280 -9.99 -11.82 7.71
CA GLY A 280 -11.44 -11.69 7.76
C GLY A 280 -12.21 -12.59 6.80
N PRO A 281 -13.56 -12.52 6.84
CA PRO A 281 -14.43 -13.27 5.94
C PRO A 281 -14.34 -12.82 4.46
N HIS A 282 -14.10 -11.53 4.20
CA HIS A 282 -13.93 -10.99 2.83
C HIS A 282 -15.11 -11.34 1.91
N THR A 283 -16.34 -11.28 2.46
CA THR A 283 -17.55 -11.72 1.74
C THR A 283 -18.09 -10.67 0.76
N THR A 284 -17.62 -9.44 0.89
CA THR A 284 -18.06 -8.26 0.15
C THR A 284 -17.07 -7.80 -0.91
N ASP A 285 -15.92 -8.48 -1.04
CA ASP A 285 -14.88 -8.21 -2.03
C ASP A 285 -15.44 -8.11 -3.45
N ILE A 286 -15.00 -7.09 -4.18
CA ILE A 286 -15.31 -6.94 -5.61
C ILE A 286 -14.62 -8.05 -6.41
N PRO A 287 -15.30 -8.72 -7.36
CA PRO A 287 -14.65 -9.69 -8.24
C PRO A 287 -13.56 -9.03 -9.10
N PHE A 288 -12.39 -9.66 -9.26
CA PHE A 288 -11.30 -9.03 -10.01
C PHE A 288 -11.65 -8.79 -11.47
N LYS A 289 -12.42 -9.71 -12.10
CA LYS A 289 -12.94 -9.55 -13.46
C LYS A 289 -13.68 -8.23 -13.72
N ASP A 290 -14.24 -7.61 -12.67
CA ASP A 290 -15.03 -6.38 -12.78
C ASP A 290 -14.14 -5.12 -12.74
N ILE A 291 -12.83 -5.26 -12.47
CA ILE A 291 -11.87 -4.14 -12.34
C ILE A 291 -10.50 -4.41 -12.99
N VAL A 292 -10.22 -5.63 -13.46
CA VAL A 292 -8.93 -6.01 -14.04
C VAL A 292 -8.54 -5.17 -15.26
N ASP A 293 -9.51 -4.78 -16.07
CA ASP A 293 -9.28 -3.87 -17.20
C ASP A 293 -8.84 -2.47 -16.74
N LEU A 294 -9.35 -1.98 -15.61
CA LEU A 294 -8.88 -0.75 -14.99
C LEU A 294 -7.43 -0.90 -14.48
N ALA A 295 -7.11 -2.01 -13.82
CA ALA A 295 -5.74 -2.29 -13.37
C ALA A 295 -4.75 -2.38 -14.56
N LEU A 296 -5.17 -2.94 -15.69
CA LEU A 296 -4.37 -3.01 -16.90
C LEU A 296 -4.17 -1.66 -17.59
N LEU A 297 -4.97 -0.63 -17.27
CA LEU A 297 -4.78 0.73 -17.79
C LEU A 297 -3.67 1.51 -17.08
N VAL A 298 -3.15 1.01 -15.96
CA VAL A 298 -2.00 1.63 -15.28
C VAL A 298 -0.75 1.51 -16.15
N ASN A 299 0.04 2.57 -16.22
CA ASN A 299 1.34 2.65 -16.91
C ASN A 299 2.42 1.87 -16.14
N ALA A 300 2.17 0.58 -15.94
CA ALA A 300 3.02 -0.37 -15.24
C ALA A 300 3.08 -1.68 -16.04
N ASN A 301 4.27 -2.27 -16.20
CA ASN A 301 4.41 -3.55 -16.87
C ASN A 301 4.14 -4.72 -15.92
N GLY A 302 4.46 -4.60 -14.63
CA GLY A 302 4.11 -5.62 -13.63
C GLY A 302 2.71 -5.44 -13.06
N LEU A 303 1.91 -6.50 -12.98
CA LEU A 303 0.64 -6.54 -12.24
C LEU A 303 0.66 -7.65 -11.18
N THR A 304 0.61 -7.27 -9.90
CA THR A 304 0.47 -8.20 -8.77
C THR A 304 -0.95 -8.16 -8.21
N PHE A 305 -1.51 -9.35 -7.95
CA PHE A 305 -2.85 -9.55 -7.40
C PHE A 305 -2.91 -10.82 -6.55
N GLU A 306 -3.85 -10.88 -5.62
CA GLU A 306 -4.06 -12.07 -4.78
C GLU A 306 -4.61 -13.25 -5.60
N ALA A 307 -4.02 -14.43 -5.44
CA ALA A 307 -4.42 -15.62 -6.20
C ALA A 307 -4.28 -16.94 -5.42
N ALA A 308 -4.22 -16.88 -4.08
CA ALA A 308 -3.98 -18.05 -3.21
C ALA A 308 -5.00 -18.22 -2.08
N ASN A 309 -5.58 -17.13 -1.56
CA ASN A 309 -6.53 -17.25 -0.47
C ASN A 309 -7.87 -17.83 -0.94
N ALA A 310 -8.69 -18.28 0.01
CA ALA A 310 -9.96 -18.97 -0.29
C ALA A 310 -10.96 -18.11 -1.09
N ARG A 311 -10.83 -16.78 -1.09
CA ARG A 311 -11.67 -15.87 -1.87
C ARG A 311 -11.12 -15.67 -3.28
N HIS A 312 -9.80 -15.60 -3.43
CA HIS A 312 -9.15 -15.15 -4.67
C HIS A 312 -8.35 -16.24 -5.40
N ALA A 313 -8.28 -17.47 -4.89
CA ALA A 313 -7.58 -18.59 -5.54
C ALA A 313 -8.12 -18.94 -6.94
N HIS A 314 -9.30 -18.46 -7.31
CA HIS A 314 -9.91 -18.69 -8.61
C HIS A 314 -9.60 -17.60 -9.64
N GLU A 315 -8.96 -16.49 -9.25
CA GLU A 315 -8.76 -15.33 -10.11
C GLU A 315 -7.81 -15.59 -11.29
N TRP A 316 -7.03 -16.68 -11.24
CA TRP A 316 -6.26 -17.13 -12.41
C TRP A 316 -7.15 -17.43 -13.64
N THR A 317 -8.42 -17.74 -13.43
CA THR A 317 -9.32 -18.17 -14.51
C THR A 317 -9.68 -17.07 -15.49
N ILE A 318 -9.64 -15.80 -15.06
CA ILE A 318 -9.97 -14.64 -15.92
C ILE A 318 -9.01 -14.52 -17.12
N TRP A 319 -7.76 -14.95 -16.93
CA TRP A 319 -6.69 -14.88 -17.94
C TRP A 319 -6.85 -15.88 -19.09
N ARG A 320 -7.86 -16.75 -19.04
CA ARG A 320 -8.24 -17.58 -20.19
C ARG A 320 -8.95 -16.76 -21.28
N ASP A 321 -9.63 -15.71 -20.87
CA ASP A 321 -10.47 -14.87 -21.73
C ASP A 321 -9.89 -13.46 -21.91
N ILE A 322 -9.08 -12.99 -20.95
CA ILE A 322 -8.42 -11.69 -20.98
C ILE A 322 -7.03 -11.83 -21.57
N GLU A 323 -6.81 -11.17 -22.71
CA GLU A 323 -5.49 -11.02 -23.30
C GLU A 323 -4.69 -9.97 -22.53
N LEU A 324 -3.47 -10.33 -22.15
CA LEU A 324 -2.56 -9.41 -21.48
C LEU A 324 -1.98 -8.44 -22.53
N PRO A 325 -2.09 -7.10 -22.33
CA PRO A 325 -1.51 -6.14 -23.25
C PRO A 325 0.00 -6.36 -23.43
N GLU A 326 0.50 -6.03 -24.62
CA GLU A 326 1.92 -6.14 -24.95
C GLU A 326 2.80 -5.41 -23.92
N GLY A 327 3.91 -6.05 -23.53
CA GLY A 327 4.85 -5.53 -22.53
C GLY A 327 4.48 -5.81 -21.08
N LYS A 328 3.22 -6.12 -20.78
CA LYS A 328 2.79 -6.44 -19.40
C LYS A 328 3.12 -7.88 -19.02
N TYR A 329 3.31 -8.12 -17.73
CA TYR A 329 3.51 -9.42 -17.11
C TYR A 329 2.80 -9.52 -15.77
N LEU A 330 2.44 -10.75 -15.39
CA LEU A 330 1.70 -11.03 -14.16
C LEU A 330 2.65 -11.48 -13.05
N ILE A 331 2.31 -11.10 -11.82
CA ILE A 331 2.97 -11.49 -10.57
C ILE A 331 1.87 -12.05 -9.63
N PRO A 332 1.29 -13.22 -9.93
CA PRO A 332 0.17 -13.76 -9.15
C PRO A 332 0.62 -14.15 -7.74
N GLY A 333 -0.15 -13.79 -6.73
CA GLY A 333 0.09 -14.18 -5.34
C GLY A 333 -0.26 -15.65 -5.12
N VAL A 334 0.74 -16.52 -5.09
CA VAL A 334 0.60 -17.98 -4.87
C VAL A 334 0.88 -18.41 -3.41
N VAL A 335 1.11 -17.45 -2.52
CA VAL A 335 1.27 -17.64 -1.08
C VAL A 335 0.23 -16.77 -0.38
N SER A 336 -0.61 -17.37 0.47
CA SER A 336 -1.71 -16.69 1.13
C SER A 336 -1.24 -16.10 2.45
N HIS A 337 -1.31 -14.77 2.56
CA HIS A 337 -0.98 -14.06 3.80
C HIS A 337 -2.10 -14.12 4.86
N SER A 338 -3.29 -14.61 4.50
CA SER A 338 -4.47 -14.66 5.37
C SER A 338 -4.64 -16.01 6.10
N THR A 339 -3.58 -16.82 6.17
CA THR A 339 -3.58 -18.13 6.82
C THR A 339 -2.21 -18.45 7.39
N ASN A 340 -2.18 -19.27 8.46
CA ASN A 340 -0.94 -19.78 9.06
C ASN A 340 -0.54 -21.16 8.51
N VAL A 341 -1.27 -21.66 7.51
CA VAL A 341 -0.94 -22.89 6.81
C VAL A 341 0.08 -22.60 5.73
N VAL A 342 1.22 -23.30 5.75
CA VAL A 342 2.23 -23.21 4.70
C VAL A 342 1.73 -23.97 3.47
N GLU A 343 1.68 -23.29 2.33
CA GLU A 343 1.27 -23.86 1.06
C GLU A 343 2.18 -25.02 0.62
N HIS A 344 1.58 -26.00 -0.07
CA HIS A 344 2.32 -27.08 -0.68
C HIS A 344 2.97 -26.60 -2.01
N PRO A 345 4.11 -27.17 -2.45
CA PRO A 345 4.73 -26.80 -3.73
C PRO A 345 3.93 -27.21 -4.99
N GLU A 346 2.99 -28.14 -4.87
CA GLU A 346 1.99 -28.52 -5.89
C GLU A 346 0.71 -27.74 -5.65
#